data_AF-A0A6L4Y676-F1
#
_entry.id   AF-A0A6L4Y676-F1
#
_cell.length_a   1.000
_cell.length_b   1.000
_cell.length_c   1.000
_cell.angle_alpha   90.00
_cell.angle_beta   90.00
_cell.angle_gamma   90.00
#
_symmetry.space_group_name_H-M   'P 1'
#
loop_
_entity.id
_entity.type
_entity.pdbx_description
1 polymer ?
#
loop_
_entity_poly.entity_id
_entity_poly.type
_entity_poly.pdbx_seq_one_letter_code
_entity_poly.pdbx_strand_id
1 'polypeptide(L)'
;QIVESAQVDPKSKEQQAIFASGTHFNPVDIVCGVRDYKGDPFDLWNYIDADAVFISQKSKDGRNLKALELPGLWNGAMANWITLFVEVPIITFNPVKTINDLLRKEHQPQYPFIV
;
A
#
# COMPACT_ATOMS: atom_id res chain seq x y z
N GLN A 1 11.93 -1.39 -0.66
CA GLN A 1 10.70 -2.07 -0.20
C GLN A 1 9.84 -1.10 0.58
N ILE A 2 8.52 -1.27 0.55
CA ILE A 2 7.54 -0.48 1.29
C ILE A 2 7.05 -1.36 2.45
N VAL A 3 7.03 -0.83 3.67
CA VAL A 3 6.62 -1.58 4.86
C VAL A 3 5.20 -1.18 5.25
N GLU A 4 4.34 -2.16 5.46
CA GLU A 4 3.01 -1.92 6.01
C GLU A 4 3.02 -1.97 7.54
N SER A 5 2.08 -1.24 8.16
CA SER A 5 1.91 -1.26 9.62
C SER A 5 1.65 -2.68 10.15
N ALA A 6 1.02 -3.55 9.37
CA ALA A 6 0.79 -4.95 9.71
C ALA A 6 2.08 -5.79 9.84
N GLN A 7 3.19 -5.32 9.25
CA GLN A 7 4.51 -5.96 9.32
C GLN A 7 5.37 -5.42 10.47
N VAL A 8 4.89 -4.40 11.20
CA VAL A 8 5.60 -3.80 12.33
C VAL A 8 5.09 -4.40 13.63
N ASP A 9 5.98 -4.94 14.47
CA ASP A 9 5.60 -5.52 15.75
C ASP A 9 5.13 -4.41 16.72
N PRO A 10 3.86 -4.40 17.16
CA PRO A 10 3.34 -3.41 18.09
C PRO A 10 3.98 -3.49 19.48
N LYS A 11 4.64 -4.61 19.82
CA LYS A 11 5.31 -4.81 21.11
C LYS A 11 6.78 -4.40 21.08
N SER A 12 7.37 -4.25 19.89
CA SER A 12 8.77 -3.86 19.74
C SER A 12 8.92 -2.33 19.79
N LYS A 13 9.40 -1.82 20.93
CA LYS A 13 9.64 -0.38 21.10
C LYS A 13 10.57 0.20 20.03
N GLU A 14 11.57 -0.57 19.62
CA GLU A 14 12.53 -0.18 18.60
C GLU A 14 11.86 -0.03 17.24
N GLN A 15 11.11 -1.04 16.79
CA GLN A 15 10.40 -0.97 15.51
C GLN A 15 9.37 0.16 15.48
N GLN A 16 8.66 0.38 16.59
CA GLN A 16 7.71 1.49 16.71
C GLN A 16 8.40 2.85 16.63
N ALA A 17 9.59 3.01 17.23
CA ALA A 17 10.34 4.26 17.13
C ALA A 17 10.79 4.53 15.68
N ILE A 18 11.27 3.51 14.97
CA ILE A 18 11.63 3.63 13.55
C ILE A 18 10.41 3.97 12.70
N PHE A 19 9.30 3.26 12.88
CA PHE A 19 8.06 3.50 12.14
C PHE A 19 7.52 4.92 12.39
N ALA A 20 7.54 5.39 13.63
CA ALA A 20 7.11 6.74 13.99
C ALA A 20 8.02 7.85 13.46
N SER A 21 9.28 7.54 13.14
CA SER A 21 10.22 8.50 12.54
C SER A 21 10.05 8.70 11.03
N GLY A 22 9.20 7.88 10.39
CA GLY A 22 8.92 7.97 8.96
C GLY A 22 8.31 9.33 8.57
N THR A 23 8.90 9.98 7.57
CA THR A 23 8.47 11.30 7.05
C THR A 23 7.54 11.22 5.85
N HIS A 24 7.50 10.07 5.19
CA HIS A 24 6.75 9.85 3.95
C HIS A 24 5.82 8.65 4.10
N PHE A 25 4.70 8.69 3.40
CA PHE A 25 3.81 7.54 3.26
C PHE A 25 3.61 7.23 1.78
N ASN A 26 3.34 5.97 1.46
CA ASN A 26 3.02 5.56 0.09
C ASN A 26 1.52 5.73 -0.17
N PRO A 27 1.08 6.55 -1.15
CA PRO A 27 -0.32 6.66 -1.54
C PRO A 27 -0.82 5.46 -2.37
N VAL A 28 0.05 4.47 -2.64
CA VAL A 28 -0.21 3.31 -3.52
C VAL A 28 -0.37 3.72 -4.99
N ASP A 29 0.27 4.83 -5.38
CA ASP A 29 0.47 5.19 -6.78
C ASP A 29 1.81 4.60 -7.26
N ILE A 30 1.73 3.49 -8.00
CA ILE A 30 2.88 2.66 -8.35
C ILE A 30 2.90 2.40 -9.85
N VAL A 31 4.03 2.76 -10.49
CA VAL A 31 4.33 2.40 -11.87
C VAL A 31 5.28 1.21 -11.89
N CYS A 32 4.88 0.12 -12.55
CA CYS A 32 5.64 -1.12 -12.59
C CYS A 32 6.33 -1.32 -13.95
N GLY A 33 7.65 -1.30 -13.97
CA GLY A 33 8.44 -1.76 -15.12
C GLY A 33 8.61 -3.28 -15.08
N VAL A 34 7.84 -4.00 -15.89
CA VAL A 34 7.83 -5.49 -15.92
C VAL A 34 8.63 -6.08 -17.09
N ARG A 35 9.36 -5.24 -17.82
CA ARG A 35 10.20 -5.61 -18.96
C ARG A 35 11.58 -5.00 -18.81
N ASP A 36 12.58 -5.68 -19.34
CA ASP A 36 13.95 -5.22 -19.37
C ASP A 36 14.18 -4.12 -20.42
N TYR A 37 15.42 -3.65 -20.54
CA TYR A 37 15.80 -2.60 -21.49
C TYR A 37 15.70 -3.03 -22.97
N LYS A 38 15.53 -4.33 -23.25
CA LYS A 38 15.31 -4.88 -24.60
C LYS A 38 13.82 -5.11 -24.89
N GLY A 39 12.97 -4.98 -23.88
CA GLY A 39 11.53 -5.24 -23.96
C GLY A 39 11.13 -6.66 -23.59
N ASP A 40 12.08 -7.50 -23.16
CA ASP A 40 11.81 -8.87 -22.73
C ASP A 40 11.15 -8.86 -21.34
N PRO A 41 10.09 -9.67 -21.10
CA PRO A 41 9.44 -9.70 -19.80
C PRO A 41 10.33 -10.33 -18.73
N PHE A 42 10.32 -9.76 -17.53
CA PHE A 42 10.93 -10.40 -16.37
C PHE A 42 10.05 -11.56 -15.88
N ASP A 43 10.68 -12.62 -15.39
CA ASP A 43 10.00 -13.61 -14.56
C ASP A 43 9.87 -13.08 -13.13
N LEU A 44 8.70 -12.52 -12.81
CA LEU A 44 8.44 -11.82 -11.56
C LEU A 44 8.52 -12.72 -10.32
N TRP A 45 8.37 -14.04 -10.48
CA TRP A 45 8.49 -14.99 -9.37
C TRP A 45 9.87 -14.98 -8.72
N ASN A 46 10.91 -14.62 -9.49
CA ASN A 46 12.29 -14.53 -8.99
C ASN A 46 12.52 -13.33 -8.04
N TYR A 47 11.55 -12.45 -7.90
CA TYR A 47 11.70 -11.20 -7.14
C TYR A 47 10.76 -11.10 -5.92
N ILE A 48 10.06 -12.19 -5.61
CA ILE A 48 9.16 -12.31 -4.47
C ILE A 48 9.95 -12.73 -3.23
N ASP A 49 9.75 -12.03 -2.12
CA ASP A 49 10.08 -12.56 -0.79
C ASP A 49 8.90 -13.41 -0.29
N ALA A 50 9.06 -14.73 -0.34
CA ALA A 50 8.01 -15.67 0.06
C ALA A 50 7.76 -15.69 1.58
N ASP A 51 8.71 -15.19 2.39
CA ASP A 51 8.60 -15.15 3.84
C ASP A 51 7.90 -13.86 4.33
N ALA A 52 7.67 -12.89 3.44
CA ALA A 52 6.96 -11.64 3.71
C ALA A 52 5.43 -11.83 3.85
N VAL A 53 5.01 -12.91 4.50
CA VAL A 53 3.62 -13.19 4.88
C VAL A 53 3.25 -12.49 6.18
N PHE A 54 1.99 -12.10 6.34
CA PHE A 54 1.50 -11.56 7.61
C PHE A 54 0.08 -12.06 7.92
N ILE A 55 -0.29 -12.00 9.20
CA ILE A 55 -1.63 -12.39 9.65
C ILE A 55 -2.47 -11.14 9.86
N SER A 56 -3.53 -10.98 9.07
CA SER A 56 -4.51 -9.92 9.27
C SER A 56 -5.74 -10.43 10.02
N GLN A 57 -6.35 -9.55 10.83
CA GLN A 57 -7.63 -9.80 11.45
C GLN A 57 -8.74 -9.29 10.52
N LYS A 58 -9.67 -10.17 10.16
CA LYS A 58 -10.84 -9.83 9.34
C LYS A 58 -12.11 -10.19 10.07
N SER A 59 -13.21 -9.52 9.74
CA SER A 59 -14.55 -9.93 10.18
C SER A 59 -15.37 -10.31 8.96
N LYS A 60 -16.04 -11.45 9.01
CA LYS A 60 -16.99 -11.88 7.99
C LYS A 60 -18.21 -12.47 8.68
N ASP A 61 -19.39 -11.98 8.31
CA ASP A 61 -20.68 -12.44 8.85
C ASP A 61 -20.73 -12.43 10.39
N GLY A 62 -20.14 -11.38 11.01
CA GLY A 62 -20.07 -11.22 12.46
C GLY A 62 -19.04 -12.11 13.16
N ARG A 63 -18.24 -12.89 12.43
CA ARG A 63 -17.18 -13.75 12.98
C ARG A 63 -15.81 -13.15 12.75
N ASN A 64 -15.00 -13.15 13.80
CA ASN A 64 -13.59 -12.80 13.71
C ASN A 64 -12.81 -13.94 13.05
N LEU A 65 -11.99 -13.59 12.06
CA LEU A 65 -11.17 -14.49 11.29
C LEU A 65 -9.72 -13.99 11.33
N LYS A 66 -8.79 -14.93 11.28
CA LYS A 66 -7.39 -14.65 10.96
C LYS A 66 -7.15 -15.07 9.53
N ALA A 67 -6.65 -14.17 8.70
CA ALA A 67 -6.26 -14.45 7.33
C ALA A 67 -4.74 -14.42 7.24
N LEU A 68 -4.14 -15.45 6.65
CA LEU A 68 -2.75 -15.40 6.21
C LEU A 68 -2.73 -14.68 4.87
N GLU A 69 -2.08 -13.53 4.81
CA GLU A 69 -1.89 -12.78 3.59
C GLU A 69 -0.52 -13.13 3.00
N LEU A 70 -0.55 -13.58 1.75
CA LEU A 70 0.65 -13.80 0.96
C LEU A 70 1.27 -12.45 0.57
N PRO A 71 2.56 -12.43 0.17
CA PRO A 71 3.21 -11.21 -0.27
C PRO A 71 2.40 -10.53 -1.36
N GLY A 72 1.92 -9.32 -1.06
CA GLY A 72 1.33 -8.41 -2.04
C GLY A 72 2.42 -7.62 -2.78
N LEU A 73 2.01 -6.82 -3.76
CA LEU A 73 2.95 -6.15 -4.65
C LEU A 73 4.03 -5.37 -3.90
N TRP A 74 3.66 -4.37 -3.09
CA TRP A 74 4.60 -3.46 -2.44
C TRP A 74 5.16 -3.96 -1.10
N ASN A 75 4.50 -4.96 -0.49
CA ASN A 75 4.84 -5.47 0.85
C ASN A 75 5.55 -6.84 0.83
N GLY A 76 5.92 -7.37 -0.35
CA GLY A 76 6.86 -8.49 -0.47
C GLY A 76 7.05 -9.09 -1.87
N ALA A 77 6.07 -9.00 -2.77
CA ALA A 77 6.21 -9.55 -4.13
C ALA A 77 7.16 -8.75 -5.03
N MET A 78 7.50 -7.52 -4.63
CA MET A 78 8.53 -6.70 -5.28
C MET A 78 9.82 -6.55 -4.46
N ALA A 79 10.08 -7.43 -3.49
CA ALA A 79 11.17 -7.26 -2.51
C ALA A 79 12.53 -6.93 -3.14
N ASN A 80 12.84 -7.55 -4.28
CA ASN A 80 14.12 -7.41 -4.98
C ASN A 80 14.07 -6.50 -6.21
N TRP A 81 13.08 -5.62 -6.32
CA TRP A 81 12.97 -4.69 -7.44
C TRP A 81 13.83 -3.45 -7.22
N ILE A 82 14.44 -2.95 -8.31
CA ILE A 82 14.98 -1.58 -8.33
C ILE A 82 13.80 -0.63 -8.16
N THR A 83 13.75 0.06 -7.02
CA THR A 83 12.63 0.92 -6.63
C THR A 83 13.11 2.36 -6.54
N LEU A 84 12.40 3.26 -7.21
CA LEU A 84 12.63 4.70 -7.12
C LEU A 84 11.42 5.34 -6.44
N PHE A 85 11.68 6.20 -5.46
CA PHE A 85 10.64 6.96 -4.77
C PHE A 85 10.63 8.40 -5.27
N VAL A 86 9.45 8.90 -5.61
CA VAL A 86 9.24 10.27 -6.08
C VAL A 86 8.24 10.94 -5.16
N GLU A 87 8.64 12.06 -4.56
CA GLU A 87 7.72 12.89 -3.80
C GLU A 87 6.81 13.67 -4.75
N VAL A 88 5.50 13.66 -4.45
CA VAL A 88 4.48 14.34 -5.25
C VAL A 88 3.66 15.28 -4.37
N PRO A 89 3.07 16.35 -4.93
CA PRO A 89 2.21 17.25 -4.17
C PRO A 89 1.04 16.51 -3.51
N ILE A 90 0.69 16.86 -2.28
CA ILE A 90 -0.40 16.20 -1.53
C ILE A 90 -1.74 16.17 -2.27
N ILE A 91 -1.99 17.15 -3.16
CA ILE A 91 -3.21 17.25 -3.96
C ILE A 91 -3.42 16.07 -4.92
N THR A 92 -2.38 15.28 -5.22
CA THR A 92 -2.50 14.08 -6.07
C THR A 92 -3.11 12.90 -5.31
N PHE A 93 -3.26 13.00 -3.99
CA PHE A 93 -3.76 11.93 -3.13
C PHE A 93 -5.06 12.31 -2.42
N ASN A 94 -6.19 11.81 -2.95
CA ASN A 94 -7.53 12.04 -2.41
C ASN A 94 -8.18 10.70 -2.01
N PRO A 95 -7.80 10.07 -0.88
CA PRO A 95 -8.32 8.77 -0.49
C PRO A 95 -9.73 8.87 0.11
N VAL A 96 -10.55 7.86 -0.16
CA VAL A 96 -11.85 7.65 0.49
C VAL A 96 -11.75 6.45 1.42
N LYS A 97 -11.69 6.67 2.74
CA LYS A 97 -11.59 5.62 3.77
C LYS A 97 -12.92 5.39 4.49
N THR A 98 -13.72 6.44 4.60
CA THR A 98 -15.03 6.45 5.25
C THR A 98 -16.05 7.10 4.33
N ILE A 99 -17.35 6.87 4.59
CA ILE A 99 -18.43 7.49 3.82
C ILE A 99 -18.31 9.03 3.85
N ASN A 100 -17.89 9.60 4.97
CA ASN A 100 -17.74 11.06 5.11
C ASN A 100 -16.62 11.63 4.24
N ASP A 101 -15.64 10.83 3.82
CA ASP A 101 -14.59 11.31 2.92
C ASP A 101 -15.18 11.71 1.55
N LEU A 102 -16.28 11.08 1.12
CA LEU A 102 -16.98 11.46 -0.11
C LEU A 102 -17.56 12.87 -0.06
N LEU A 103 -17.80 13.45 1.13
CA LEU A 103 -18.33 14.81 1.28
C LEU A 103 -17.28 15.89 1.04
N ARG A 104 -16.00 15.53 0.93
CA ARG A 104 -14.93 16.48 0.61
C ARG A 104 -15.11 17.03 -0.80
N LYS A 105 -14.72 18.28 -1.01
CA LYS A 105 -14.94 19.01 -2.27
C LYS A 105 -14.35 18.28 -3.48
N GLU A 106 -13.23 17.60 -3.29
CA GLU A 106 -12.51 16.84 -4.32
C GLU A 106 -13.31 15.63 -4.84
N HIS A 107 -14.32 15.18 -4.08
CA HIS A 107 -15.19 14.06 -4.42
C HIS A 107 -16.63 14.49 -4.75
N GLN A 108 -16.92 15.79 -4.70
CA GLN A 108 -18.25 16.32 -5.02
C GLN A 108 -18.35 16.71 -6.51
N PRO A 109 -19.55 16.56 -7.13
CA PRO A 109 -19.79 17.06 -8.47
C PRO A 109 -19.53 18.58 -8.56
N GLN A 110 -18.92 19.02 -9.66
CA GLN A 110 -18.52 20.41 -9.84
C GLN A 110 -19.69 21.38 -10.15
N TYR A 111 -20.90 20.85 -10.37
CA TYR A 111 -22.11 21.62 -10.66
C TYR A 111 -23.23 21.27 -9.67
N PRO A 112 -24.04 22.25 -9.22
CA PRO A 112 -25.24 21.94 -8.47
C PRO A 112 -26.24 21.24 -9.39
N PHE A 113 -26.93 20.24 -8.85
CA PHE A 113 -28.12 19.67 -9.47
C PHE A 113 -29.10 20.82 -9.72
N ILE A 114 -29.26 21.21 -10.99
CA ILE A 114 -30.37 22.06 -11.41
C ILE A 114 -31.57 21.13 -11.44
N VAL A 115 -32.41 21.23 -10.40
CA VAL A 115 -33.77 20.67 -10.38
C VAL A 115 -34.70 21.71 -10.96
#